data_AF-A0A520HQS0-F1
#
_entry.id   AF-A0A520HQS0-F1
#
_cell.length_a   1.000
_cell.length_b   1.000
_cell.length_c   1.000
_cell.angle_alpha   90.00
_cell.angle_beta   90.00
_cell.angle_gamma   90.00
#
_symmetry.space_group_name_H-M   'P 1'
#
loop_
_entity.id
_entity.type
_entity.pdbx_description
1 polymer ?
#
loop_
_entity_poly.entity_id
_entity_poly.type
_entity_poly.pdbx_seq_one_letter_code
_entity_poly.pdbx_strand_id
1 'polypeptide(L)'
;KVNQALISIFPKDFSFIIEENLSDIFSLFHKHKVKINTMLNSAISFSVSFDHDPAKLAALIADLSIHYKVKYNTGLELVTIRYYNQHTIDRVTVNKNIILEVKSRTTCQIVMKDKIVTP
;
A
#
# COMPACT_ATOMS: atom_id res chain seq x y z
N LYS A 1 4.18 -11.93 3.64
CA LYS A 1 3.28 -12.21 2.50
C LYS A 1 3.97 -11.73 1.24
N VAL A 2 4.06 -12.57 0.21
CA VAL A 2 4.68 -12.21 -1.08
C VAL A 2 3.60 -11.86 -2.11
N ASN A 3 4.01 -11.40 -3.30
CA ASN A 3 3.12 -11.04 -4.42
C ASN A 3 2.03 -10.05 -4.01
N GLN A 4 2.44 -8.95 -3.38
CA GLN A 4 1.56 -7.84 -3.04
C GLN A 4 1.56 -6.79 -4.15
N ALA A 5 0.40 -6.15 -4.32
CA ALA A 5 0.30 -4.85 -4.95
C ALA A 5 0.23 -3.77 -3.86
N LEU A 6 0.72 -2.58 -4.18
CA LEU A 6 0.50 -1.37 -3.40
C LEU A 6 -0.06 -0.32 -4.35
N ILE A 7 -1.20 0.27 -3.98
CA ILE A 7 -1.77 1.43 -4.66
C ILE A 7 -1.62 2.63 -3.73
N SER A 8 -1.22 3.78 -4.28
CA SER A 8 -1.32 5.08 -3.64
C SER A 8 -2.32 5.96 -4.40
N ILE A 9 -3.32 6.45 -3.68
CA ILE A 9 -4.48 7.19 -4.19
C ILE A 9 -4.36 8.63 -3.70
N PHE A 10 -4.51 9.58 -4.63
CA PHE A 10 -4.37 11.02 -4.37
C PHE A 10 -5.56 11.77 -4.95
N PRO A 11 -6.14 12.76 -4.24
CA PRO A 11 -7.07 13.71 -4.84
C PRO A 11 -6.42 14.43 -6.03
N LYS A 12 -7.18 14.69 -7.10
CA LYS A 12 -6.65 15.32 -8.34
C LYS A 12 -6.31 16.79 -8.16
N ASP A 13 -6.97 17.43 -7.22
CA ASP A 13 -6.84 18.85 -6.86
C ASP A 13 -5.85 19.10 -5.71
N PHE A 14 -5.13 18.06 -5.26
CA PHE A 14 -4.21 18.13 -4.11
C PHE A 14 -4.86 18.50 -2.78
N SER A 15 -6.19 18.36 -2.69
CA SER A 15 -6.93 18.51 -1.44
C SER A 15 -6.56 17.44 -0.42
N PHE A 16 -7.01 17.63 0.82
CA PHE A 16 -6.87 16.62 1.84
C PHE A 16 -7.85 15.47 1.64
N ILE A 17 -7.42 14.26 2.01
CA ILE A 17 -8.30 13.11 2.08
C ILE A 17 -9.19 13.24 3.30
N ILE A 18 -10.48 13.41 3.06
CA ILE A 18 -11.53 13.44 4.07
C ILE A 18 -12.31 12.13 4.08
N GLU A 19 -13.21 11.98 5.05
CA GLU A 19 -14.01 10.78 5.29
C GLU A 19 -14.83 10.37 4.06
N GLU A 20 -15.33 11.33 3.30
CA GLU A 20 -16.08 11.07 2.06
C GLU A 20 -15.21 10.36 1.01
N ASN A 21 -13.96 10.80 0.82
CA ASN A 21 -13.03 10.14 -0.09
C ASN A 21 -12.72 8.71 0.37
N LEU A 22 -12.51 8.51 1.68
CA LEU A 22 -12.24 7.19 2.22
C LEU A 22 -13.44 6.25 2.01
N SER A 23 -14.66 6.73 2.26
CA SER A 23 -15.89 5.97 2.04
C SER A 23 -16.04 5.51 0.58
N ASP A 24 -15.81 6.42 -0.36
CA ASP A 24 -15.83 6.12 -1.80
C ASP A 24 -14.73 5.11 -2.18
N ILE A 25 -13.50 5.34 -1.74
CA ILE A 25 -12.38 4.42 -1.98
C ILE A 25 -12.70 3.02 -1.43
N PHE A 26 -13.15 2.89 -0.18
CA PHE A 26 -13.50 1.58 0.39
C PHE A 26 -14.64 0.91 -0.37
N SER A 27 -15.61 1.66 -0.86
CA SER A 27 -16.70 1.15 -1.69
C SER A 27 -16.17 0.55 -3.00
N LEU A 28 -15.18 1.17 -3.64
CA LEU A 28 -14.52 0.65 -4.84
C LEU A 28 -13.71 -0.62 -4.54
N PHE A 29 -12.95 -0.65 -3.44
CA PHE A 29 -12.25 -1.87 -3.01
C PHE A 29 -13.22 -3.03 -2.75
N HIS A 30 -14.36 -2.75 -2.13
CA HIS A 30 -15.41 -3.74 -1.89
C HIS A 30 -16.03 -4.25 -3.20
N LYS A 31 -16.39 -3.35 -4.12
CA LYS A 31 -16.92 -3.68 -5.46
C LYS A 31 -16.01 -4.65 -6.21
N HIS A 32 -14.70 -4.42 -6.19
CA HIS A 32 -13.70 -5.24 -6.87
C HIS A 32 -13.26 -6.48 -6.08
N LYS A 33 -13.83 -6.73 -4.90
CA LYS A 33 -13.49 -7.86 -4.01
C LYS A 33 -11.98 -7.92 -3.72
N VAL A 34 -11.39 -6.74 -3.48
CA VAL A 34 -9.98 -6.59 -3.11
C VAL A 34 -9.87 -6.49 -1.60
N LYS A 35 -9.24 -7.48 -0.98
CA LYS A 35 -9.03 -7.51 0.47
C LYS A 35 -7.77 -6.74 0.83
N ILE A 36 -7.93 -5.74 1.69
CA ILE A 36 -6.84 -4.92 2.20
C ILE A 36 -6.00 -5.72 3.21
N ASN A 37 -4.67 -5.69 3.04
CA ASN A 37 -3.71 -6.30 3.95
C ASN A 37 -3.05 -5.28 4.88
N THR A 38 -2.69 -4.11 4.34
CA THR A 38 -2.21 -2.96 5.11
C THR A 38 -2.62 -1.66 4.44
N MET A 39 -2.73 -0.59 5.21
CA MET A 39 -3.05 0.73 4.71
C MET A 39 -2.32 1.82 5.49
N LEU A 40 -2.07 2.94 4.84
CA LEU A 40 -1.57 4.16 5.44
C LEU A 40 -2.40 5.33 4.91
N ASN A 41 -3.02 6.06 5.83
CA ASN A 41 -3.65 7.33 5.52
C ASN A 41 -2.71 8.48 5.89
N SER A 42 -2.55 9.41 4.97
CA SER A 42 -1.86 10.69 5.18
C SER A 42 -2.81 11.83 4.85
N ALA A 43 -2.42 13.07 5.13
CA ALA A 43 -3.25 14.23 4.79
C ALA A 43 -3.61 14.29 3.29
N ILE A 44 -2.72 13.87 2.40
CA ILE A 44 -2.86 14.06 0.93
C ILE A 44 -2.95 12.77 0.13
N SER A 45 -2.87 11.61 0.79
CA SER A 45 -2.84 10.32 0.09
C SER A 45 -3.27 9.16 0.97
N PHE A 46 -3.90 8.18 0.34
CA PHE A 46 -4.29 6.93 0.96
C PHE A 46 -3.61 5.79 0.22
N SER A 47 -2.77 5.05 0.91
CA SER A 47 -2.01 3.94 0.36
C SER A 47 -2.51 2.62 0.90
N VAL A 48 -2.68 1.63 0.03
CA VAL A 48 -3.32 0.35 0.35
C VAL A 48 -2.56 -0.78 -0.33
N SER A 49 -2.17 -1.78 0.45
CA SER A 49 -1.57 -3.01 -0.05
C SER A 49 -2.53 -4.20 0.06
N PHE A 50 -2.48 -5.07 -0.93
CA PHE A 50 -3.34 -6.25 -1.06
C PHE A 50 -2.67 -7.32 -1.92
N ASP A 51 -3.23 -8.53 -1.92
CA ASP A 51 -2.71 -9.64 -2.74
C ASP A 51 -2.87 -9.31 -4.24
N HIS A 52 -1.78 -9.38 -4.99
CA HIS A 52 -1.76 -8.97 -6.39
C HIS A 52 -2.53 -9.95 -7.28
N ASP A 53 -3.58 -9.43 -7.91
CA ASP A 53 -4.35 -10.04 -8.98
C ASP A 53 -4.39 -9.04 -10.14
N PRO A 54 -3.81 -9.35 -11.31
CA PRO A 54 -3.71 -8.40 -12.43
C PRO A 54 -5.07 -7.87 -12.91
N ALA A 55 -6.09 -8.73 -12.96
CA ALA A 55 -7.41 -8.37 -13.45
C ALA A 55 -8.13 -7.45 -12.46
N LYS A 56 -8.12 -7.80 -11.17
CA LYS A 56 -8.71 -6.95 -10.12
C LYS A 56 -7.96 -5.63 -9.98
N LEU A 57 -6.64 -5.65 -10.06
CA LEU A 57 -5.81 -4.44 -10.00
C LEU A 57 -6.17 -3.49 -11.13
N ALA A 58 -6.22 -3.98 -12.37
CA ALA A 58 -6.54 -3.15 -13.54
C ALA A 58 -7.95 -2.55 -13.43
N ALA A 59 -8.95 -3.35 -13.04
CA ALA A 59 -10.33 -2.89 -12.88
C ALA A 59 -10.47 -1.86 -11.75
N LEU A 60 -9.81 -2.08 -10.61
CA LEU A 60 -9.81 -1.15 -9.48
C LEU A 60 -9.12 0.18 -9.84
N ILE A 61 -7.98 0.13 -10.54
CA ILE A 61 -7.28 1.33 -11.00
C ILE A 61 -8.15 2.11 -11.98
N ALA A 62 -8.84 1.43 -12.91
CA ALA A 62 -9.70 2.09 -13.88
C ALA A 62 -10.80 2.90 -13.19
N ASP A 63 -11.52 2.30 -12.23
CA ASP A 63 -12.57 2.98 -11.48
C ASP A 63 -12.01 4.12 -10.59
N LEU A 64 -10.94 3.87 -9.85
CA LEU A 64 -10.31 4.89 -9.00
C LEU A 64 -9.81 6.09 -9.82
N SER A 65 -9.28 5.85 -11.03
CA SER A 65 -8.69 6.90 -11.87
C SER A 65 -9.71 7.90 -12.40
N ILE A 66 -11.01 7.60 -12.32
CA ILE A 66 -12.09 8.53 -12.67
C ILE A 66 -12.04 9.76 -11.75
N HIS A 67 -11.88 9.57 -10.45
CA HIS A 67 -11.93 10.65 -9.45
C HIS A 67 -10.56 10.98 -8.85
N TYR A 68 -9.64 10.03 -8.83
CA TYR A 68 -8.34 10.15 -8.17
C TYR A 68 -7.17 10.04 -9.15
N LYS A 69 -6.01 10.52 -8.72
CA LYS A 69 -4.73 10.15 -9.32
C LYS A 69 -4.25 8.88 -8.62
N VAL A 70 -3.84 7.89 -9.39
CA VAL A 70 -3.45 6.58 -8.88
C VAL A 70 -2.02 6.26 -9.28
N LYS A 71 -1.20 5.82 -8.32
CA LYS A 71 0.11 5.19 -8.56
C LYS A 71 0.07 3.78 -8.02
N TYR A 72 0.84 2.86 -8.61
CA TYR A 72 0.90 1.50 -8.11
C TYR A 72 2.28 0.87 -8.29
N ASN A 73 2.52 -0.15 -7.47
CA ASN A 73 3.67 -1.04 -7.54
C ASN A 73 3.17 -2.49 -7.37
N THR A 74 3.78 -3.43 -8.08
CA THR A 74 3.50 -4.87 -7.99
C THR A 74 4.78 -5.63 -7.64
N GLY A 75 4.66 -6.94 -7.38
CA GLY A 75 5.80 -7.78 -7.04
C GLY A 75 6.42 -7.43 -5.69
N LEU A 76 5.60 -6.93 -4.76
CA LEU A 76 6.05 -6.51 -3.43
C LEU A 76 5.91 -7.64 -2.41
N GLU A 77 6.60 -7.49 -1.30
CA GLU A 77 6.39 -8.28 -0.09
C GLU A 77 5.91 -7.40 1.06
N LEU A 78 5.02 -7.95 1.88
CA LEU A 78 4.55 -7.36 3.12
C LEU A 78 5.07 -8.19 4.30
N VAL A 79 5.79 -7.54 5.20
CA VAL A 79 6.23 -8.12 6.47
C VAL A 79 5.53 -7.41 7.63
N THR A 80 5.20 -8.17 8.67
CA THR A 80 4.66 -7.64 9.92
C THR A 80 5.53 -8.10 11.08
N ILE A 81 6.15 -7.15 11.77
CA ILE A 81 6.98 -7.38 12.95
C ILE A 81 6.16 -6.97 14.17
N ARG A 82 5.97 -7.88 15.13
CA ARG A 82 5.32 -7.60 16.41
C ARG A 82 6.38 -7.23 17.44
N TYR A 83 6.05 -6.35 18.38
CA TYR A 83 6.95 -5.85 19.43
C TYR A 83 8.31 -5.44 18.85
N TYR A 84 8.27 -4.66 17.78
CA TYR A 84 9.46 -4.33 17.01
C TYR A 84 10.41 -3.44 17.82
N ASN A 85 11.69 -3.54 17.47
CA ASN A 85 12.71 -2.54 17.77
C ASN A 85 13.48 -2.24 16.48
N GLN A 86 14.31 -1.19 16.50
CA GLN A 86 15.03 -0.77 15.31
C GLN A 86 15.95 -1.87 14.78
N HIS A 87 16.67 -2.58 15.66
CA HIS A 87 17.52 -3.70 15.29
C HIS A 87 16.78 -4.81 14.50
N THR A 88 15.55 -5.13 14.89
CA THR A 88 14.74 -6.14 14.19
C THR A 88 14.28 -5.63 12.83
N ILE A 89 13.92 -4.35 12.71
CA ILE A 89 13.58 -3.73 11.44
C ILE A 89 14.78 -3.77 10.50
N ASP A 90 15.95 -3.31 10.95
CA ASP A 90 17.17 -3.24 10.14
C ASP A 90 17.57 -4.60 9.59
N ARG A 91 17.49 -5.65 10.43
CA ARG A 91 17.78 -7.03 10.02
C ARG A 91 16.82 -7.55 8.94
N VAL A 92 15.55 -7.17 9.00
CA VAL A 92 14.51 -7.62 8.05
C VAL A 92 14.57 -6.84 6.74
N THR A 93 15.07 -5.61 6.75
CA THR A 93 15.10 -4.72 5.59
C THR A 93 16.45 -4.71 4.86
N VAL A 94 17.39 -5.56 5.27
CA VAL A 94 18.68 -5.75 4.58
C VAL A 94 18.44 -6.08 3.10
N ASN A 95 19.11 -5.34 2.21
CA ASN A 95 18.98 -5.49 0.75
C ASN A 95 17.55 -5.30 0.21
N LYS A 96 16.67 -4.63 0.96
CA LYS A 96 15.32 -4.29 0.52
C LYS A 96 15.19 -2.80 0.26
N ASN A 97 14.36 -2.45 -0.73
CA ASN A 97 13.83 -1.11 -0.92
C ASN A 97 12.47 -1.03 -0.21
N ILE A 98 12.42 -0.26 0.87
CA ILE A 98 11.17 0.00 1.60
C ILE A 98 10.32 0.97 0.77
N ILE A 99 9.07 0.59 0.52
CA ILE A 99 8.10 1.40 -0.25
C ILE A 99 7.05 2.00 0.67
N LEU A 100 6.62 1.26 1.70
CA LEU A 100 5.68 1.72 2.71
C LEU A 100 6.07 1.18 4.08
N GLU A 101 6.01 2.03 5.10
CA GLU A 101 6.16 1.63 6.51
C GLU A 101 4.97 2.13 7.32
N VAL A 102 4.34 1.24 8.06
CA VAL A 102 3.19 1.54 8.93
C VAL A 102 3.50 1.05 10.34
N LYS A 103 3.68 2.00 11.27
CA LYS A 103 4.01 1.73 12.67
C LYS A 103 2.80 1.97 13.57
N SER A 104 2.53 1.02 14.45
CA SER A 104 1.65 1.16 15.60
C SER A 104 2.47 0.99 16.89
N ARG A 105 1.83 1.09 18.06
CA ARG A 105 2.51 0.86 19.34
C ARG A 105 3.17 -0.53 19.46
N THR A 106 2.64 -1.53 18.76
CA THR A 106 3.05 -2.93 18.93
C THR A 106 3.44 -3.62 17.62
N THR A 107 3.24 -2.98 16.46
CA THR A 107 3.52 -3.60 15.17
C THR A 107 4.21 -2.63 14.22
N CYS A 108 5.18 -3.13 13.46
CA CYS A 108 5.70 -2.47 12.27
C CYS A 108 5.32 -3.32 11.06
N GLN A 109 4.57 -2.75 10.11
CA GLN A 109 4.25 -3.38 8.83
C GLN A 109 5.06 -2.69 7.75
N ILE A 110 5.74 -3.47 6.91
CA ILE A 110 6.67 -2.96 5.90
C ILE A 110 6.30 -3.59 4.56
N VAL A 111 6.01 -2.76 3.57
CA VAL A 111 5.88 -3.16 2.17
C VAL A 111 7.19 -2.82 1.46
N MET A 112 7.83 -3.79 0.85
CA MET A 112 9.15 -3.65 0.27
C MET A 112 9.35 -4.54 -0.95
N LYS A 113 10.49 -4.38 -1.62
CA LYS A 113 10.97 -5.24 -2.71
C LYS A 113 12.47 -5.43 -2.61
N ASP A 114 13.02 -6.46 -3.24
CA ASP A 114 14.46 -6.62 -3.32
C ASP A 114 15.13 -5.43 -4.02
N LYS A 115 16.30 -5.03 -3.53
CA LYS A 115 17.19 -4.14 -4.28
C LYS A 115 17.68 -4.90 -5.51
N ILE A 116 17.52 -4.29 -6.67
CA ILE A 116 18.18 -4.80 -7.87
C ILE A 116 19.68 -4.58 -7.63
N VAL A 117 20.40 -5.67 -7.41
CA VAL A 117 21.87 -5.64 -7.42
C VAL A 117 22.24 -5.51 -8.90
N THR A 118 22.55 -4.29 -9.33
CA THR A 118 23.19 -4.10 -10.63
C THR A 118 24.62 -4.66 -10.49
N PRO A 119 25.03 -5.61 -11.34
CA PRO A 119 26.39 -6.14 -11.33
C PRO A 119 27.43 -5.07 -11.67
#